data_AF-A0A373WHG1-F1
#
_entry.id   AF-A0A373WHG1-F1
#
_cell.length_a   1.000
_cell.length_b   1.000
_cell.length_c   1.000
_cell.angle_alpha   90.00
_cell.angle_beta   90.00
_cell.angle_gamma   90.00
#
_symmetry.space_group_name_H-M   'P 1'
#
loop_
_entity.id
_entity.type
_entity.pdbx_description
1 polymer ?
#
loop_
_entity_poly.entity_id
_entity_poly.type
_entity_poly.pdbx_seq_one_letter_code
_entity_poly.pdbx_strand_id
1 'polypeptide(L)'
;MNENRNFNEDFEIEQAGPEDVGCDLFEYELTPEGTYVPKIAYTSDPEEEKLLKKPIRKWGKAWMKWMKANCDWLIEVLIMECRWQIIPREVDIEAEERFDELDEIYRKTHPRPTEFNELRRWEKERLMTIENQVMEEIVYKRRE
;
A
#
# COMPACT_ATOMS: atom_id res chain seq x y z
N MET A 1 -33.53 45.60 52.76
CA MET A 1 -33.96 45.26 51.40
C MET A 1 -32.92 44.29 50.87
N ASN A 2 -33.33 43.04 50.72
CA ASN A 2 -32.49 41.85 50.58
C ASN A 2 -32.71 41.31 49.17
N GLU A 3 -31.71 41.40 48.28
CA GLU A 3 -31.79 40.83 46.93
C GLU A 3 -30.95 39.54 46.91
N ASN A 4 -31.59 38.46 47.35
CA ASN A 4 -31.16 37.10 47.03
C ASN A 4 -31.33 36.90 45.52
N ARG A 5 -30.22 36.98 44.76
CA ARG A 5 -30.20 36.50 43.37
C ARG A 5 -30.18 34.98 43.41
N ASN A 6 -31.36 34.36 43.29
CA ASN A 6 -31.49 32.95 42.95
C ASN A 6 -30.97 32.76 41.52
N PHE A 7 -29.75 32.27 41.40
CA PHE A 7 -29.17 31.82 40.15
C PHE A 7 -29.50 30.33 40.00
N ASN A 8 -30.78 30.03 39.75
CA ASN A 8 -31.16 28.74 39.19
C ASN A 8 -31.03 28.88 37.68
N GLU A 9 -29.81 28.71 37.18
CA GLU A 9 -29.63 28.37 35.77
C GLU A 9 -30.08 26.92 35.62
N ASP A 10 -31.28 26.73 35.08
CA ASP A 10 -31.71 25.47 34.51
C ASP A 10 -30.84 25.21 33.28
N PHE A 11 -29.61 24.75 33.51
CA PHE A 11 -28.75 24.25 32.46
C PHE A 11 -29.29 22.87 32.08
N GLU A 12 -30.25 22.87 31.14
CA GLU A 12 -30.63 21.65 30.43
C GLU A 12 -29.37 21.13 29.74
N ILE A 13 -28.69 20.18 30.38
CA ILE A 13 -27.71 19.35 29.72
C ILE A 13 -28.53 18.50 28.75
N GLU A 14 -28.62 18.95 27.51
CA GLU A 14 -29.00 18.11 26.37
C GLU A 14 -28.07 16.90 26.44
N GLN A 15 -28.58 15.78 26.96
CA GLN A 15 -27.89 14.52 26.88
C GLN A 15 -27.93 14.16 25.40
N ALA A 16 -26.84 14.47 24.70
CA ALA A 16 -26.59 14.00 23.34
C ALA A 16 -26.96 12.51 23.30
N GLY A 17 -27.91 12.16 22.44
CA GLY A 17 -28.31 10.78 22.26
C GLY A 17 -27.11 9.94 21.82
N PRO A 18 -27.18 8.61 21.92
CA PRO A 18 -26.12 7.72 21.43
C PRO A 18 -25.85 7.84 19.91
N GLU A 19 -26.60 8.69 19.22
CA GLU A 19 -26.54 8.97 17.79
C GLU A 19 -25.48 10.04 17.42
N ASP A 20 -24.98 10.82 18.40
CA ASP A 20 -24.02 11.93 18.16
C ASP A 20 -22.56 11.57 18.48
N VAL A 21 -22.28 10.35 18.92
CA VAL A 21 -20.93 9.81 18.87
C VAL A 21 -20.82 9.10 17.54
N GLY A 22 -20.23 9.77 16.54
CA GLY A 22 -19.83 9.17 15.27
C GLY A 22 -18.75 8.10 15.44
N CYS A 23 -19.03 7.09 16.26
CA CYS A 23 -18.31 5.85 16.31
C CYS A 23 -18.84 5.03 15.15
N ASP A 24 -18.08 5.02 14.05
CA ASP A 24 -18.20 3.98 13.03
C ASP A 24 -18.39 2.64 13.75
N LEU A 25 -19.48 1.97 13.42
CA LEU A 25 -19.88 0.70 14.01
C LEU A 25 -18.72 -0.29 13.82
N PHE A 26 -17.88 -0.49 14.85
CA PHE A 26 -16.79 -1.44 14.77
C PHE A 26 -17.37 -2.79 14.34
N GLU A 27 -16.99 -3.30 13.16
CA GLU A 27 -17.37 -4.64 12.74
C GLU A 27 -16.68 -5.63 13.68
N TYR A 28 -17.39 -6.65 14.18
CA TYR A 28 -16.82 -7.68 15.04
C TYR A 28 -16.87 -9.03 14.34
N GLU A 29 -15.81 -9.83 14.50
CA GLU A 29 -15.76 -11.23 14.06
C GLU A 29 -15.72 -12.17 15.27
N LEU A 30 -16.42 -13.30 15.16
CA LEU A 30 -16.43 -14.34 16.19
C LEU A 30 -15.26 -15.29 15.94
N THR A 31 -14.33 -15.37 16.88
CA THR A 31 -13.21 -16.33 16.80
C THR A 31 -13.72 -17.76 16.97
N PRO A 32 -12.95 -18.79 16.55
CA PRO A 32 -13.31 -20.20 16.77
C PRO A 32 -13.58 -20.55 18.25
N GLU A 33 -12.98 -19.80 19.18
CA GLU A 33 -13.14 -19.93 20.63
C GLU A 33 -14.40 -19.24 21.18
N GLY A 34 -15.20 -18.58 20.31
CA GLY A 34 -16.45 -17.92 20.68
C GLY A 34 -16.29 -16.51 21.25
N THR A 35 -15.13 -15.87 21.05
CA THR A 35 -14.89 -14.49 21.49
C THR A 35 -15.13 -13.51 20.33
N TYR A 36 -15.85 -12.41 20.58
CA TYR A 36 -16.00 -11.34 19.59
C TYR A 36 -14.78 -10.42 19.63
N VAL A 37 -14.09 -10.30 18.51
CA VAL A 37 -12.95 -9.38 18.33
C VAL A 37 -13.28 -8.33 17.28
N PRO A 38 -12.88 -7.06 17.48
CA PRO A 38 -13.10 -6.04 16.47
C PRO A 38 -12.28 -6.40 15.23
N LYS A 39 -12.93 -6.35 14.07
CA LYS A 39 -12.33 -6.54 12.76
C LYS A 39 -11.53 -5.28 12.45
N ILE A 40 -10.21 -5.41 12.52
CA ILE A 40 -9.28 -4.32 12.24
C ILE A 40 -8.92 -4.41 10.75
N ALA A 41 -9.48 -3.50 9.96
CA ALA A 41 -9.07 -3.31 8.58
C ALA A 41 -7.72 -2.58 8.53
N TYR A 42 -6.86 -2.98 7.59
CA TYR A 42 -5.57 -2.31 7.38
C TYR A 42 -5.75 -0.92 6.77
N THR A 43 -6.80 -0.74 5.97
CA THR A 43 -7.17 0.49 5.29
C THR A 43 -8.68 0.52 5.10
N SER A 44 -9.26 1.72 5.05
CA SER A 44 -10.68 1.95 4.74
C SER A 44 -10.95 2.01 3.24
N ASP A 45 -9.91 2.08 2.39
CA ASP A 45 -10.06 2.13 0.94
C ASP A 45 -10.30 0.72 0.35
N PRO A 46 -11.44 0.49 -0.34
CA PRO A 46 -11.73 -0.80 -0.96
C PRO A 46 -10.76 -1.19 -2.09
N GLU A 47 -10.08 -0.25 -2.74
CA GLU A 47 -9.06 -0.56 -3.76
C GLU A 47 -7.79 -1.12 -3.13
N GLU A 48 -7.31 -0.48 -2.06
CA GLU A 48 -6.17 -0.96 -1.30
C GLU A 48 -6.46 -2.30 -0.62
N GLU A 49 -7.68 -2.53 -0.12
CA GLU A 49 -8.09 -3.82 0.42
C GLU A 49 -8.01 -4.95 -0.63
N LYS A 50 -8.36 -4.66 -1.90
CA LYS A 50 -8.18 -5.61 -3.00
C LYS A 50 -6.71 -5.85 -3.30
N LEU A 51 -5.85 -4.83 -3.18
CA LEU A 51 -4.40 -5.00 -3.32
C LEU A 51 -3.86 -5.93 -2.23
N LEU A 52 -4.28 -5.76 -0.98
CA LEU A 52 -3.82 -6.59 0.14
C LEU A 52 -4.12 -8.08 -0.04
N LYS A 53 -5.22 -8.42 -0.73
CA LYS A 53 -5.55 -9.82 -1.11
C LYS A 53 -4.56 -10.43 -2.09
N LYS A 54 -3.84 -9.62 -2.87
CA LYS A 54 -2.80 -10.08 -3.79
C LYS A 54 -1.47 -10.27 -3.04
N PRO A 55 -0.64 -11.26 -3.41
CA PRO A 55 0.70 -11.41 -2.84
C PRO A 55 1.66 -10.35 -3.40
N ILE A 56 2.64 -9.93 -2.59
CA ILE A 56 3.77 -9.10 -3.04
C ILE A 56 4.69 -9.95 -3.93
N ARG A 57 4.94 -9.48 -5.16
CA ARG A 57 5.73 -10.14 -6.20
C ARG A 57 7.19 -9.69 -6.16
N LYS A 58 7.91 -9.84 -7.28
CA LYS A 58 9.36 -9.65 -7.38
C LYS A 58 9.78 -8.21 -7.09
N TRP A 59 9.09 -7.23 -7.68
CA TRP A 59 9.50 -5.83 -7.65
C TRP A 59 9.19 -5.19 -6.30
N GLY A 60 8.02 -5.47 -5.72
CA GLY A 60 7.65 -5.06 -4.39
C GLY A 60 8.61 -5.59 -3.33
N LYS A 61 9.02 -6.87 -3.43
CA LYS A 61 10.04 -7.45 -2.55
C LYS A 61 11.40 -6.77 -2.71
N ALA A 62 11.78 -6.44 -3.94
CA ALA A 62 13.03 -5.74 -4.21
C ALA A 62 13.00 -4.31 -3.64
N TRP A 63 11.88 -3.61 -3.76
CA TRP A 63 11.65 -2.29 -3.16
C TRP A 63 11.73 -2.34 -1.64
N MET A 64 11.05 -3.28 -0.99
CA MET A 64 11.12 -3.46 0.46
C MET A 64 12.55 -3.74 0.93
N LYS A 65 13.31 -4.55 0.19
CA LYS A 65 14.72 -4.84 0.49
C LYS A 65 15.57 -3.57 0.34
N TRP A 66 15.31 -2.77 -0.70
CA TRP A 66 16.00 -1.50 -0.92
C TRP A 66 15.67 -0.48 0.18
N MET A 67 14.41 -0.35 0.59
CA MET A 67 13.98 0.50 1.70
C MET A 67 14.68 0.14 3.01
N LYS A 68 14.73 -1.16 3.36
CA LYS A 68 15.46 -1.63 4.54
C LYS A 68 16.95 -1.31 4.51
N ALA A 69 17.56 -1.32 3.33
CA ALA A 69 18.98 -1.03 3.18
C ALA A 69 19.30 0.47 3.19
N ASN A 70 18.39 1.33 2.71
CA ASN A 70 18.68 2.75 2.45
C ASN A 70 17.91 3.73 3.33
N CYS A 71 16.73 3.35 3.84
CA CYS A 71 15.77 4.24 4.50
C CYS A 71 15.04 3.53 5.65
N ASP A 72 15.77 2.89 6.57
CA ASP A 72 15.19 2.11 7.69
C ASP A 72 14.26 2.95 8.58
N TRP A 73 14.63 4.21 8.85
CA TRP A 73 13.83 5.15 9.65
C TRP A 73 12.44 5.46 9.05
N LEU A 74 12.30 5.41 7.72
CA LEU A 74 11.04 5.71 7.05
C LEU A 74 10.07 4.51 7.12
N ILE A 75 10.59 3.30 7.37
CA ILE A 75 9.77 2.09 7.45
C ILE A 75 8.78 2.19 8.61
N GLU A 76 9.23 2.70 9.76
CA GLU A 76 8.35 2.87 10.93
C GLU A 76 7.20 3.84 10.62
N VAL A 77 7.49 4.95 9.94
CA VAL A 77 6.47 5.91 9.50
C VAL A 77 5.47 5.25 8.56
N LEU A 78 5.94 4.53 7.55
CA LEU A 78 5.07 3.82 6.59
C LEU A 78 4.25 2.71 7.26
N ILE A 79 4.73 2.12 8.35
CA ILE A 79 3.94 1.16 9.14
C ILE A 79 2.83 1.89 9.89
N MET A 80 3.15 3.02 10.54
CA MET A 80 2.16 3.83 11.27
C MET A 80 1.08 4.38 10.35
N GLU A 81 1.43 4.73 9.11
CA GLU A 81 0.50 5.20 8.08
C GLU A 81 -0.23 4.05 7.35
N CYS A 82 -0.04 2.79 7.76
CA CYS A 82 -0.60 1.63 7.09
C CYS A 82 -0.27 1.57 5.58
N ARG A 83 0.90 2.03 5.16
CA ARG A 83 1.35 2.02 3.76
C ARG A 83 2.37 0.94 3.45
N TRP A 84 3.06 0.42 4.45
CA TRP A 84 4.14 -0.56 4.29
C TRP A 84 3.72 -1.85 3.57
N GLN A 85 2.46 -2.26 3.67
CA GLN A 85 1.93 -3.41 2.92
C GLN A 85 1.34 -3.02 1.55
N ILE A 86 1.00 -1.75 1.32
CA ILE A 86 0.31 -1.31 0.10
C ILE A 86 1.33 -0.93 -0.98
N ILE A 87 2.27 -0.04 -0.65
CA ILE A 87 3.26 0.49 -1.59
C ILE A 87 4.01 -0.60 -2.37
N PRO A 88 4.50 -1.71 -1.76
CA PRO A 88 5.18 -2.75 -2.52
C PRO A 88 4.33 -3.36 -3.65
N ARG A 89 3.00 -3.41 -3.46
CA ARG A 89 2.06 -3.97 -4.44
C ARG A 89 1.77 -2.98 -5.56
N GLU A 90 1.72 -1.70 -5.25
CA GLU A 90 1.67 -0.63 -6.26
C GLU A 90 2.93 -0.64 -7.12
N VAL A 91 4.10 -0.78 -6.47
CA VAL A 91 5.38 -0.93 -7.15
C VAL A 91 5.37 -2.15 -8.07
N ASP A 92 4.79 -3.28 -7.65
CA ASP A 92 4.67 -4.45 -8.52
C ASP A 92 3.84 -4.16 -9.77
N ILE A 93 2.70 -3.47 -9.64
CA ILE A 93 1.82 -3.13 -10.76
C ILE A 93 2.54 -2.18 -11.72
N GLU A 94 3.08 -1.08 -11.21
CA GLU A 94 3.77 -0.07 -12.03
C GLU A 94 5.01 -0.65 -12.72
N ALA A 95 5.79 -1.48 -12.01
CA ALA A 95 6.97 -2.12 -12.57
C ALA A 95 6.63 -3.15 -13.66
N GLU A 96 5.50 -3.85 -13.53
CA GLU A 96 5.03 -4.81 -14.53
C GLU A 96 4.54 -4.08 -15.80
N GLU A 97 3.73 -3.03 -15.64
CA GLU A 97 3.30 -2.17 -16.75
C GLU A 97 4.50 -1.57 -17.49
N ARG A 98 5.47 -1.03 -16.76
CA ARG A 98 6.68 -0.45 -17.35
C ARG A 98 7.55 -1.49 -18.03
N PHE A 99 7.64 -2.69 -17.48
CA PHE A 99 8.37 -3.79 -18.09
C PHE A 99 7.77 -4.17 -19.45
N ASP A 100 6.44 -4.27 -19.55
CA ASP A 100 5.75 -4.61 -20.79
C ASP A 100 5.95 -3.55 -21.88
N GLU A 101 5.89 -2.26 -21.52
CA GLU A 101 6.19 -1.15 -22.43
C GLU A 101 7.63 -1.24 -22.99
N LEU A 102 8.60 -1.44 -22.11
CA LEU A 102 10.01 -1.53 -22.48
C LEU A 102 10.30 -2.78 -23.31
N ASP A 103 9.63 -3.89 -23.02
CA ASP A 103 9.74 -5.12 -23.81
C ASP A 103 9.20 -4.93 -25.24
N GLU A 104 8.09 -4.20 -25.39
CA GLU A 104 7.56 -3.85 -26.71
C GLU A 104 8.53 -2.95 -27.49
N ILE A 105 9.08 -1.92 -26.86
CA ILE A 105 10.06 -1.00 -27.47
C ILE A 105 11.34 -1.76 -27.86
N TYR A 106 11.82 -2.63 -26.97
CA TYR A 106 13.03 -3.42 -27.22
C TYR A 106 12.84 -4.35 -28.42
N ARG A 107 11.70 -5.04 -28.52
CA ARG A 107 11.38 -5.92 -29.66
C ARG A 107 11.27 -5.18 -30.99
N LYS A 108 10.76 -3.94 -30.98
CA LYS A 108 10.69 -3.09 -32.18
C LYS A 108 12.06 -2.63 -32.66
N THR A 109 12.98 -2.35 -31.73
CA THR A 109 14.31 -1.80 -32.02
C THR A 109 15.35 -2.88 -32.29
N HIS A 110 15.21 -4.07 -31.67
CA HIS A 110 16.15 -5.17 -31.77
C HIS A 110 15.43 -6.40 -32.34
N PRO A 111 15.56 -6.68 -33.66
CA PRO A 111 14.89 -7.82 -34.27
C PRO A 111 15.36 -9.14 -33.66
N ARG A 112 14.42 -10.07 -33.44
CA ARG A 112 14.71 -11.35 -32.80
C ARG A 112 15.56 -12.25 -33.71
N PRO A 113 16.76 -12.69 -33.29
CA PRO A 113 17.59 -13.62 -34.06
C PRO A 113 16.96 -15.01 -34.17
N THR A 114 17.33 -15.77 -35.21
CA THR A 114 16.86 -17.15 -35.43
C THR A 114 17.83 -18.20 -34.88
N GLU A 115 19.14 -17.90 -34.86
CA GLU A 115 20.16 -18.81 -34.36
C GLU A 115 20.10 -18.95 -32.83
N PHE A 116 20.19 -20.19 -32.32
CA PHE A 116 19.96 -20.48 -30.91
C PHE A 116 20.90 -19.71 -29.96
N ASN A 117 22.19 -19.64 -30.29
CA ASN A 117 23.17 -18.96 -29.43
C ASN A 117 22.97 -17.45 -29.41
N GLU A 118 22.61 -16.86 -30.54
CA GLU A 118 22.34 -15.43 -30.66
C GLU A 118 21.01 -15.07 -29.98
N LEU A 119 20.00 -15.91 -30.16
CA LEU A 119 18.72 -15.79 -29.47
C LEU A 119 18.90 -15.79 -27.95
N ARG A 120 19.69 -16.72 -27.41
CA ARG A 120 19.95 -16.79 -25.97
C ARG A 120 20.66 -15.53 -25.45
N ARG A 121 21.62 -14.99 -26.20
CA ARG A 121 22.30 -13.73 -25.86
C ARG A 121 21.33 -12.57 -25.88
N TRP A 122 20.52 -12.48 -26.94
CA TRP A 122 19.51 -11.46 -27.13
C TRP A 122 18.44 -11.48 -26.02
N GLU A 123 17.94 -12.67 -25.63
CA GLU A 123 16.97 -12.79 -24.53
C GLU A 123 17.57 -12.37 -23.18
N LYS A 124 18.84 -12.72 -22.93
CA LYS A 124 19.55 -12.31 -21.71
C LYS A 124 19.76 -10.79 -21.68
N GLU A 125 20.20 -10.20 -22.77
CA GLU A 125 20.45 -8.77 -22.90
C GLU A 125 19.16 -7.96 -22.79
N ARG A 126 18.08 -8.43 -23.43
CA ARG A 126 16.72 -7.87 -23.31
C ARG A 126 16.29 -7.80 -21.85
N LEU A 127 16.28 -8.95 -21.18
CA LEU A 127 15.86 -9.01 -19.77
C LEU A 127 16.76 -8.14 -18.89
N MET A 128 18.08 -8.21 -19.06
CA MET A 128 19.00 -7.42 -18.23
C MET A 128 18.80 -5.92 -18.41
N THR A 129 18.61 -5.45 -19.65
CA THR A 129 18.42 -4.03 -19.96
C THR A 129 17.11 -3.52 -19.39
N ILE A 130 16.00 -4.23 -19.66
CA ILE A 130 14.67 -3.83 -19.21
C ILE A 130 14.59 -3.90 -17.68
N GLU A 131 15.04 -5.00 -17.08
CA GLU A 131 14.99 -5.14 -15.62
C GLU A 131 15.84 -4.06 -14.93
N ASN A 132 17.03 -3.73 -15.45
CA ASN A 132 17.84 -2.66 -14.88
C ASN A 132 17.12 -1.31 -14.93
N GLN A 133 16.50 -1.00 -16.07
CA GLN A 133 15.76 0.25 -16.23
C GLN A 133 14.55 0.33 -15.30
N VAL A 134 13.75 -0.74 -15.18
CA VAL A 134 12.62 -0.80 -14.24
C VAL A 134 13.10 -0.65 -12.78
N MET A 135 14.22 -1.28 -12.44
CA MET A 135 14.79 -1.17 -11.09
C MET A 135 15.17 0.28 -10.76
N GLU A 136 15.84 0.99 -11.67
CA GLU A 136 16.24 2.38 -11.47
C GLU A 136 15.04 3.35 -11.52
N GLU A 137 14.12 3.16 -12.46
CA GLU A 137 12.99 4.05 -12.67
C GLU A 137 11.89 3.90 -11.61
N ILE A 138 11.72 2.72 -11.01
CA ILE A 138 10.54 2.43 -10.16
C ILE A 138 10.96 1.91 -8.79
N VAL A 139 11.81 0.87 -8.75
CA VAL A 139 12.09 0.11 -7.52
C VAL A 139 13.04 0.84 -6.58
N TYR A 140 14.03 1.56 -7.10
CA TYR A 140 15.02 2.30 -6.31
C TYR A 140 14.61 3.76 -6.07
N LYS A 141 13.32 3.97 -5.84
CA LYS A 141 12.75 5.27 -5.48
C LYS A 141 12.11 5.21 -4.10
N ARG A 142 12.35 6.26 -3.33
CA ARG A 142 11.61 6.51 -2.09
C ARG A 142 10.17 6.85 -2.46
N ARG A 143 9.23 6.24 -1.74
CA ARG A 143 7.82 6.59 -1.76
C ARG A 143 7.42 6.94 -0.33
N GLU A 144 6.66 8.01 -0.20
CA GLU A 144 6.14 8.57 1.05
C GLU A 144 4.62 8.44 1.02
#